data_AF-A0A963JQK9-F1
#
_entry.id   AF-A0A963JQK9-F1
#
_cell.length_a   1.000
_cell.length_b   1.000
_cell.length_c   1.000
_cell.angle_alpha   90.00
_cell.angle_beta   90.00
_cell.angle_gamma   90.00
#
_symmetry.space_group_name_H-M   'P 1'
#
loop_
_entity.id
_entity.type
_entity.pdbx_description
1 polymer ?
#
loop_
_entity_poly.entity_id
_entity_poly.type
_entity_poly.pdbx_seq_one_letter_code
_entity_poly.pdbx_strand_id
1 'polypeptide(L)'
;MSKSLRLSEKWFRRGLWLVALVFASFLIGLGGTVVGDLPKVETPLALDDFLDRPAAQALRAQVKEARQAEQDAQTALEQAQLQRNKARSESAAERETFNNWLAARSVTQRAEHDPEVLARTRALDALKQAERSTQKAEEQQQQAALDARQ
;
A
#
# COMPACT_ATOMS: atom_id res chain seq x y z
N MET A 1 -64.32 -75.96 -0.09
CA MET A 1 -64.85 -74.62 -0.45
C MET A 1 -63.91 -73.53 0.10
N SER A 2 -63.66 -72.51 -0.74
CA SER A 2 -63.06 -71.18 -0.47
C SER A 2 -61.74 -71.05 0.33
N LYS A 3 -60.62 -71.39 -0.32
CA LYS A 3 -59.24 -71.05 0.08
C LYS A 3 -58.79 -69.63 -0.37
N SER A 4 -59.73 -68.77 -0.78
CA SER A 4 -59.46 -67.53 -1.53
C SER A 4 -59.37 -66.25 -0.69
N LEU A 5 -59.81 -66.23 0.58
CA LEU A 5 -59.83 -64.98 1.37
C LEU A 5 -58.48 -64.60 2.01
N ARG A 6 -57.55 -65.54 2.21
CA ARG A 6 -56.25 -65.27 2.86
C ARG A 6 -55.15 -64.79 1.90
N LEU A 7 -55.36 -64.92 0.58
CA LEU A 7 -54.45 -64.35 -0.42
C LEU A 7 -54.62 -62.83 -0.49
N SER A 8 -55.87 -62.35 -0.45
CA SER A 8 -56.21 -60.92 -0.47
C SER A 8 -55.59 -60.17 0.70
N GLU A 9 -55.59 -60.73 1.91
CA GLU A 9 -55.03 -60.05 3.08
C GLU A 9 -53.51 -59.78 2.96
N LYS A 10 -52.75 -60.71 2.35
CA LYS A 10 -51.31 -60.49 2.10
C LYS A 10 -51.06 -59.45 1.01
N TRP A 11 -51.88 -59.44 -0.03
CA TRP A 11 -51.82 -58.42 -1.08
C TRP A 11 -52.26 -57.05 -0.58
N PHE A 12 -53.24 -56.99 0.32
CA PHE A 12 -53.69 -55.78 0.99
C PHE A 12 -52.60 -55.21 1.91
N ARG A 13 -51.94 -56.05 2.72
CA ARG A 13 -50.79 -55.62 3.53
C ARG A 13 -49.61 -55.14 2.67
N ARG A 14 -49.36 -55.76 1.51
CA ARG A 14 -48.34 -55.29 0.55
C ARG A 14 -48.71 -53.96 -0.09
N GLY A 15 -49.97 -53.78 -0.46
CA GLY A 15 -50.49 -52.50 -0.95
C GLY A 15 -50.36 -51.40 0.11
N LEU A 16 -50.73 -51.69 1.36
CA LEU A 16 -50.59 -50.77 2.48
C LEU A 16 -49.12 -50.39 2.74
N TRP A 17 -48.21 -51.36 2.66
CA TRP A 17 -46.77 -51.10 2.82
C TRP A 17 -46.23 -50.20 1.70
N LEU A 18 -46.70 -50.38 0.46
CA LEU A 18 -46.33 -49.53 -0.67
C LEU A 18 -46.82 -48.10 -0.48
N VAL A 19 -48.07 -47.92 -0.05
CA VAL A 19 -48.64 -46.61 0.29
C VAL A 19 -47.84 -45.94 1.41
N ALA A 20 -47.49 -46.68 2.46
CA ALA A 20 -46.67 -46.17 3.56
C ALA A 20 -45.28 -45.71 3.08
N LEU A 21 -44.68 -46.43 2.14
CA LEU A 21 -43.35 -46.10 1.60
C LEU A 21 -43.39 -44.86 0.70
N VAL A 22 -44.45 -44.73 -0.11
CA VAL A 22 -44.72 -43.51 -0.89
C VAL A 22 -44.95 -42.32 0.04
N PHE A 23 -45.75 -42.51 1.09
CA PHE A 23 -46.06 -41.46 2.05
C PHE A 23 -44.83 -41.02 2.85
N ALA A 24 -43.99 -41.97 3.27
CA ALA A 24 -42.72 -41.68 3.93
C ALA A 24 -41.74 -40.93 3.01
N SER A 25 -41.60 -41.38 1.75
CA SER A 25 -40.77 -40.69 0.75
C SER A 25 -41.28 -39.26 0.49
N PHE A 26 -42.60 -39.08 0.44
CA PHE A 26 -43.22 -37.78 0.28
C PHE A 26 -42.95 -36.86 1.48
N LEU A 27 -43.09 -37.32 2.72
CA LEU A 27 -42.79 -36.52 3.91
C LEU A 27 -41.30 -36.16 4.02
N ILE A 28 -40.40 -37.06 3.62
CA ILE A 28 -38.95 -36.79 3.57
C ILE A 28 -38.62 -35.76 2.48
N GLY A 29 -39.21 -35.92 1.29
CA GLY A 29 -39.03 -34.99 0.17
C GLY A 29 -39.60 -33.60 0.46
N LEU A 30 -40.80 -33.54 1.04
CA LEU A 30 -41.45 -32.30 1.46
C LEU A 30 -40.69 -31.64 2.63
N GLY A 31 -40.21 -32.43 3.60
CA GLY A 31 -39.36 -31.92 4.66
C GLY A 31 -38.06 -31.31 4.13
N GLY A 32 -37.45 -31.95 3.13
CA GLY A 32 -36.23 -31.45 2.48
C GLY A 32 -36.45 -30.16 1.67
N THR A 33 -37.56 -30.03 0.94
CA THR A 33 -37.87 -28.82 0.16
C THR A 33 -38.31 -27.66 1.05
N VAL A 34 -39.10 -27.92 2.09
CA VAL A 34 -39.55 -26.88 3.03
C VAL A 34 -38.40 -26.36 3.90
N VAL A 35 -37.46 -27.21 4.30
CA VAL A 35 -36.27 -26.78 5.08
C VAL A 35 -35.20 -26.14 4.18
N GLY A 36 -35.11 -26.55 2.91
CA GLY A 36 -34.17 -25.99 1.94
C GLY A 36 -34.48 -24.56 1.50
N ASP A 37 -35.76 -24.14 1.60
CA ASP A 37 -36.24 -22.80 1.25
C ASP A 37 -36.20 -21.79 2.41
N LEU A 38 -35.66 -22.16 3.58
CA LEU A 38 -35.34 -21.14 4.57
C LEU A 38 -34.21 -20.26 4.00
N PRO A 39 -34.42 -18.95 3.82
CA PRO A 39 -33.33 -18.07 3.45
C PRO A 39 -32.28 -18.19 4.55
N LYS A 40 -31.11 -18.70 4.19
CA LYS A 40 -29.94 -18.73 5.07
C LYS A 40 -29.55 -17.28 5.33
N VAL A 41 -30.14 -16.68 6.37
CA VAL A 41 -29.98 -15.28 6.76
C VAL A 41 -28.72 -15.02 7.59
N GLU A 42 -27.89 -16.04 7.78
CA GLU A 42 -26.56 -15.84 8.36
C GLU A 42 -25.65 -15.27 7.27
N THR A 43 -25.77 -13.94 7.08
CA THR A 43 -24.65 -13.17 6.56
C THR A 43 -23.48 -13.49 7.47
N PRO A 44 -22.34 -14.00 6.97
CA PRO A 44 -21.21 -14.27 7.83
C PRO A 44 -20.83 -12.93 8.50
N LEU A 45 -21.01 -12.84 9.82
CA LEU A 45 -20.70 -11.63 10.56
C LEU A 45 -19.23 -11.30 10.30
N ALA A 46 -19.00 -10.20 9.59
CA ALA A 46 -17.65 -9.71 9.37
C ALA A 46 -17.14 -9.12 10.68
N LEU A 47 -15.81 -9.08 10.88
CA LEU A 47 -15.22 -8.42 12.05
C LEU A 47 -15.69 -6.95 12.16
N ASP A 48 -16.00 -6.32 11.03
CA ASP A 48 -16.58 -4.98 10.91
C ASP A 48 -18.00 -4.83 11.48
N ASP A 49 -18.75 -5.91 11.67
CA ASP A 49 -20.08 -5.89 12.29
C ASP A 49 -20.02 -5.87 13.83
N PHE A 50 -18.86 -6.26 14.39
CA PHE A 50 -18.59 -6.20 15.83
C PHE A 50 -17.84 -4.92 16.24
N LEU A 51 -17.36 -4.14 15.27
CA LEU A 51 -16.70 -2.87 15.50
C LEU A 51 -17.74 -1.74 15.53
N ASP A 52 -17.52 -0.78 16.43
CA ASP A 52 -18.25 0.49 16.38
C ASP A 52 -17.90 1.23 15.08
N ARG A 53 -18.76 1.07 14.06
CA ARG A 53 -18.54 1.54 12.69
C ARG A 53 -18.10 3.02 12.60
N PRO A 54 -18.72 3.99 13.31
CA PRO A 54 -18.23 5.37 13.31
C PRO A 54 -16.81 5.51 13.89
N ALA A 55 -16.49 4.82 14.99
CA ALA A 55 -15.14 4.86 15.58
C ALA A 55 -14.10 4.20 14.64
N ALA A 56 -14.44 3.08 14.03
CA ALA A 56 -13.58 2.39 13.06
C ALA A 56 -13.34 3.22 11.79
N GLN A 57 -14.36 3.93 11.29
CA GLN A 57 -14.21 4.86 10.16
C GLN A 57 -13.34 6.06 10.51
N ALA A 58 -13.52 6.65 11.69
CA ALA A 58 -12.69 7.75 12.17
C ALA A 58 -11.21 7.32 12.29
N LEU A 59 -10.94 6.13 12.86
CA LEU A 59 -9.59 5.61 12.96
C LEU A 59 -8.98 5.30 11.58
N ARG A 60 -9.76 4.74 10.65
CA ARG A 60 -9.32 4.51 9.27
C ARG A 60 -8.97 5.81 8.55
N ALA A 61 -9.76 6.86 8.77
CA ALA A 61 -9.48 8.19 8.22
C ALA A 61 -8.16 8.74 8.78
N GLN A 62 -7.95 8.65 10.10
CA GLN A 62 -6.69 9.07 10.74
C GLN A 62 -5.48 8.28 10.22
N VAL A 63 -5.59 6.96 10.08
CA VAL A 63 -4.52 6.13 9.50
C VAL A 63 -4.24 6.50 8.05
N LYS A 64 -5.27 6.81 7.26
CA LYS A 64 -5.11 7.24 5.88
C LYS A 64 -4.40 8.60 5.80
N GLU A 65 -4.78 9.54 6.65
CA GLU A 65 -4.15 10.86 6.73
C GLU A 65 -2.69 10.77 7.16
N ALA A 66 -2.38 9.97 8.19
CA ALA A 66 -1.02 9.71 8.64
C ALA A 66 -0.15 9.08 7.53
N ARG A 67 -0.70 8.10 6.79
CA ARG A 67 -0.01 7.50 5.64
C ARG A 67 0.24 8.50 4.52
N GLN A 68 -0.70 9.39 4.26
CA GLN A 68 -0.51 10.43 3.25
C GLN A 68 0.59 11.40 3.68
N ALA A 69 0.56 11.86 4.93
CA ALA A 69 1.59 12.74 5.48
C ALA A 69 2.99 12.08 5.42
N GLU A 70 3.08 10.78 5.71
CA GLU A 70 4.35 10.03 5.59
C GLU A 70 4.84 9.98 4.13
N GLN A 71 3.95 9.71 3.17
CA GLN A 71 4.30 9.66 1.74
C GLN A 71 4.76 11.03 1.22
N ASP A 72 4.08 12.10 1.63
CA ASP A 72 4.41 13.47 1.24
C ASP A 72 5.78 13.87 1.82
N ALA A 73 6.04 13.53 3.08
CA ALA A 73 7.34 13.76 3.74
C ALA A 73 8.47 12.95 3.07
N GLN A 74 8.23 11.69 2.72
CA GLN A 74 9.21 10.87 1.99
C GLN A 74 9.51 11.45 0.60
N THR A 75 8.48 11.88 -0.14
CA THR A 75 8.65 12.51 -1.45
C THR A 75 9.46 13.81 -1.34
N ALA A 76 9.18 14.64 -0.33
CA ALA A 76 9.94 15.87 -0.09
C ALA A 76 11.41 15.58 0.25
N LEU A 77 11.68 14.54 1.04
CA LEU A 77 13.04 14.09 1.36
C LEU A 77 13.80 13.65 0.10
N GLU A 78 13.18 12.81 -0.73
CA GLU A 78 13.78 12.33 -1.99
C GLU A 78 14.13 13.49 -2.92
N GLN A 79 13.24 14.48 -3.04
CA GLN A 79 13.50 15.69 -3.82
C GLN A 79 14.69 16.49 -3.25
N ALA A 80 14.76 16.67 -1.93
CA ALA A 80 15.86 17.37 -1.29
C ALA A 80 17.21 16.65 -1.50
N GLN A 81 17.21 15.32 -1.38
CA GLN A 81 18.38 14.48 -1.68
C GLN A 81 18.84 14.64 -3.13
N LEU A 82 17.91 14.63 -4.08
CA LEU A 82 18.22 14.82 -5.49
C LEU A 82 18.85 16.20 -5.74
N GLN A 83 18.32 17.26 -5.13
CA GLN A 83 18.86 18.61 -5.27
C GLN A 83 20.27 18.73 -4.68
N ARG A 84 20.53 18.09 -3.53
CA ARG A 84 21.89 18.05 -2.96
C ARG A 84 22.85 17.28 -3.86
N ASN A 85 22.46 16.12 -4.37
CA ASN A 85 23.29 15.33 -5.26
C ASN A 85 23.66 16.12 -6.52
N LYS A 86 22.70 16.86 -7.08
CA LYS A 86 22.92 17.78 -8.20
C LYS A 86 23.93 18.88 -7.83
N ALA A 87 23.70 19.62 -6.75
CA ALA A 87 24.59 20.70 -6.31
C ALA A 87 26.02 20.20 -6.02
N ARG A 88 26.14 19.01 -5.44
CA ARG A 88 27.43 18.36 -5.15
C ARG A 88 28.16 17.96 -6.44
N SER A 89 27.43 17.42 -7.41
CA SER A 89 27.97 17.08 -8.74
C SER A 89 28.45 18.32 -9.48
N GLU A 90 27.66 19.40 -9.48
CA GLU A 90 28.02 20.68 -10.09
C GLU A 90 29.28 21.27 -9.44
N SER A 91 29.35 21.29 -8.10
CA SER A 91 30.55 21.76 -7.40
C SER A 91 31.78 20.90 -7.70
N ALA A 92 31.63 19.59 -7.82
CA ALA A 92 32.74 18.69 -8.18
C ALA A 92 33.24 18.94 -9.61
N ALA A 93 32.33 19.06 -10.57
CA ALA A 93 32.66 19.32 -11.98
C ALA A 93 33.36 20.68 -12.16
N GLU A 94 32.92 21.72 -11.44
CA GLU A 94 33.54 23.05 -11.49
C GLU A 94 34.93 23.07 -10.83
N ARG A 95 35.12 22.33 -9.73
CA ARG A 95 36.46 22.14 -9.13
C ARG A 95 37.40 21.44 -10.09
N GLU A 96 36.94 20.38 -10.76
CA GLU A 96 37.74 19.66 -11.74
C GLU A 96 38.10 20.55 -12.94
N THR A 97 37.13 21.28 -13.49
CA THR A 97 37.35 22.23 -14.59
C THR A 97 38.35 23.32 -14.19
N PHE A 98 38.23 23.86 -12.97
CA PHE A 98 39.16 24.85 -12.45
C PHE A 98 40.58 24.28 -12.29
N ASN A 99 40.73 23.07 -11.74
CA ASN A 99 42.02 22.40 -11.58
C ASN A 99 42.68 22.11 -12.93
N ASN A 100 41.92 21.63 -13.92
CA ASN A 100 42.43 21.36 -15.28
C ASN A 100 42.90 22.66 -15.96
N TRP A 101 42.15 23.75 -15.78
CA TRP A 101 42.54 25.07 -16.28
C TRP A 101 43.81 25.60 -15.60
N LEU A 102 43.91 25.48 -14.27
CA LEU A 102 45.12 25.83 -13.52
C LEU A 102 46.33 25.02 -13.97
N ALA A 103 46.16 23.71 -14.20
CA ALA A 103 47.22 22.84 -14.68
C ALA A 103 47.72 23.31 -16.07
N ALA A 104 46.82 23.52 -17.03
CA ALA A 104 47.17 24.04 -18.35
C ALA A 104 47.89 25.40 -18.30
N ARG A 105 47.49 26.28 -17.37
CA ARG A 105 48.09 27.60 -17.19
C ARG A 105 49.44 27.56 -16.48
N SER A 106 49.61 26.69 -15.48
CA SER A 106 50.88 26.48 -14.78
C SER A 106 51.99 26.01 -15.72
N VAL A 107 51.64 25.17 -16.71
CA VAL A 107 52.54 24.68 -17.76
C VAL A 107 52.99 25.81 -18.70
N THR A 108 52.19 26.86 -18.86
CA THR A 108 52.48 27.99 -19.76
C THR A 108 53.17 29.18 -19.08
N GLN A 109 53.57 29.07 -17.80
CA GLN A 109 54.31 30.08 -17.01
C GLN A 109 53.65 31.48 -16.93
N ARG A 110 52.35 31.64 -17.25
CA ARG A 110 51.61 32.91 -17.16
C ARG A 110 50.96 33.12 -15.78
N ALA A 111 51.74 32.97 -14.71
CA ALA A 111 51.23 32.93 -13.33
C ALA A 111 51.07 34.30 -12.64
N GLU A 112 51.45 35.40 -13.29
CA GLU A 112 51.91 36.57 -12.52
C GLU A 112 50.84 37.63 -12.20
N HIS A 113 49.69 37.66 -12.86
CA HIS A 113 48.58 38.54 -12.45
C HIS A 113 47.27 38.05 -13.05
N ASP A 114 46.25 37.78 -12.22
CA ASP A 114 45.04 37.20 -12.78
C ASP A 114 43.73 37.52 -12.05
N PRO A 115 43.01 38.58 -12.48
CA PRO A 115 41.62 38.78 -12.09
C PRO A 115 40.72 37.58 -12.42
N GLU A 116 41.09 36.73 -13.40
CA GLU A 116 40.35 35.50 -13.72
C GLU A 116 40.38 34.44 -12.62
N VAL A 117 41.52 34.25 -11.92
CA VAL A 117 41.61 33.31 -10.79
C VAL A 117 40.69 33.77 -9.66
N LEU A 118 40.69 35.06 -9.36
CA LEU A 118 39.77 35.66 -8.38
C LEU A 118 38.31 35.49 -8.81
N ALA A 119 37.99 35.69 -10.09
CA ALA A 119 36.63 35.51 -10.60
C ALA A 119 36.17 34.04 -10.50
N ARG A 120 37.00 33.08 -10.89
CA ARG A 120 36.69 31.64 -10.80
C ARG A 120 36.64 31.13 -9.36
N THR A 121 37.50 31.67 -8.48
CA THR A 121 37.43 31.37 -7.04
C THR A 121 36.11 31.86 -6.43
N ARG A 122 35.67 33.08 -6.78
CA ARG A 122 34.36 33.60 -6.36
C ARG A 122 33.20 32.76 -6.89
N ALA A 123 33.28 32.27 -8.14
CA ALA A 123 32.28 31.36 -8.69
C ALA A 123 32.21 30.03 -7.90
N LEU A 124 33.37 29.45 -7.57
CA LEU A 124 33.47 28.26 -6.72
C LEU A 124 32.91 28.48 -5.31
N ASP A 125 33.16 29.66 -4.71
CA ASP A 125 32.62 30.01 -3.42
C ASP A 125 31.09 30.17 -3.45
N ALA A 126 30.55 30.76 -4.52
CA ALA A 126 29.10 30.84 -4.73
C ALA A 126 28.46 29.45 -4.84
N LEU A 127 29.10 28.52 -5.57
CA LEU A 127 28.63 27.13 -5.67
C LEU A 127 28.71 26.39 -4.32
N LYS A 128 29.77 26.61 -3.54
CA LYS A 128 29.87 26.06 -2.17
C LYS A 128 28.80 26.61 -1.24
N GLN A 129 28.45 27.89 -1.37
CA GLN A 129 27.35 28.48 -0.60
C GLN A 129 26.01 27.86 -1.01
N ALA A 130 25.78 27.65 -2.31
CA ALA A 130 24.60 26.95 -2.81
C ALA A 130 24.52 25.52 -2.27
N GLU A 131 25.61 24.75 -2.29
CA GLU A 131 25.69 23.39 -1.72
C GLU A 131 25.35 23.36 -0.22
N ARG A 132 25.85 24.33 0.56
CA ARG A 132 25.50 24.45 1.99
C ARG A 132 24.02 24.77 2.20
N SER A 133 23.44 25.58 1.32
CA SER A 133 22.02 25.95 1.42
C SER A 133 21.10 24.77 1.11
N THR A 134 21.45 23.96 0.10
CA THR A 134 20.70 22.74 -0.24
C THR A 134 20.86 21.67 0.82
N GLN A 135 22.05 21.54 1.42
CA GLN A 135 22.27 20.65 2.56
C GLN A 135 21.42 21.04 3.78
N LYS A 136 21.37 22.32 4.14
CA LYS A 136 20.50 22.79 5.24
C LYS A 136 19.02 22.53 4.96
N ALA A 137 18.58 22.73 3.72
CA ALA A 137 17.21 22.43 3.32
C ALA A 137 16.91 20.92 3.45
N GLU A 138 17.85 20.05 3.07
CA GLU A 138 17.71 18.60 3.27
C GLU A 138 17.64 18.23 4.75
N GLU A 139 18.50 18.80 5.60
CA GLU A 139 18.48 18.57 7.06
C GLU A 139 17.14 18.99 7.69
N GLN A 140 16.57 20.12 7.24
CA GLN A 140 15.23 20.55 7.68
C GLN A 140 14.12 19.59 7.23
N GLN A 141 14.18 19.08 5.99
CA GLN A 141 13.22 18.09 5.50
C GLN A 141 13.37 16.75 6.21
N GLN A 142 14.60 16.33 6.54
CA GLN A 142 14.87 15.15 7.36
C GLN A 142 14.26 15.28 8.75
N GLN A 143 14.43 16.43 9.40
CA GLN A 143 13.83 16.68 10.71
C GLN A 143 12.29 16.65 10.64
N ALA A 144 11.70 17.32 9.65
CA ALA A 144 10.25 17.31 9.46
C ALA A 144 9.70 15.90 9.20
N ALA A 145 10.41 15.07 8.44
CA ALA A 145 10.03 13.68 8.20
C ALA A 145 10.18 12.79 9.44
N LEU A 146 11.14 13.08 10.33
CA LEU A 146 11.28 12.40 11.61
C LEU A 146 10.15 12.80 12.58
N ASP A 147 9.82 14.08 12.63
CA ASP A 147 8.73 14.61 13.47
C ASP A 147 7.37 14.07 13.00
N ALA A 148 7.15 13.91 11.70
CA ALA A 148 5.93 13.32 11.14
C ALA A 148 5.78 11.81 11.42
N ARG A 149 6.85 11.12 11.85
CA ARG A 149 6.84 9.70 12.21
C ARG A 149 6.64 9.44 13.71
N GLN A 150 6.76 10.46 14.56
CA GLN A 150 6.56 10.36 16.01
C GLN A 150 5.08 10.55 16.37
#